data_AF-A0A2V7HS73-F1
#
_entry.id   AF-A0A2V7HS73-F1
#
_cell.length_a   1.000
_cell.length_b   1.000
_cell.length_c   1.000
_cell.angle_alpha   90.00
_cell.angle_beta   90.00
_cell.angle_gamma   90.00
#
_symmetry.space_group_name_H-M   'P 1'
#
loop_
_entity.id
_entity.type
_entity.pdbx_description
1 polymer ?
#
loop_
_entity_poly.entity_id
_entity_poly.type
_entity_poly.pdbx_seq_one_letter_code
_entity_poly.pdbx_strand_id
1 'polypeptide(L)'
;IIVFDVVNNALRGGKVFADFKPGFTDGIRCDTEGNVWCGWGWGGVDTNGVRVHAPNGDLLAFLHTPEVVANLCFGGTKRNRLFMTGSTSIYALYVNAVGAALS
;
A
#
# COMPACT_ATOMS: atom_id res chain seq x y z
N ILE A 1 -8.49 -2.84 5.88
CA ILE A 1 -7.30 -2.84 6.77
C ILE A 1 -7.73 -2.46 8.18
N ILE A 2 -7.21 -3.15 9.18
CA ILE A 2 -7.43 -2.83 10.61
C ILE A 2 -6.13 -2.30 11.18
N VAL A 3 -6.21 -1.26 12.03
CA VAL A 3 -5.07 -0.73 12.78
C VAL A 3 -5.24 -1.04 14.27
N PHE A 4 -4.12 -1.33 14.92
CA PHE A 4 -4.03 -1.67 16.34
C PHE A 4 -3.02 -0.75 17.02
N ASP A 5 -3.25 -0.46 18.29
CA ASP A 5 -2.23 0.16 19.12
C ASP A 5 -1.22 -0.91 19.56
N VAL A 6 0.07 -0.57 19.56
CA VAL A 6 1.14 -1.45 20.03
C VAL A 6 1.60 -0.98 21.40
N VAL A 7 1.29 -1.75 22.45
CA VAL A 7 1.61 -1.42 23.84
C VAL A 7 2.33 -2.60 24.49
N ASN A 8 3.55 -2.39 24.99
CA ASN A 8 4.36 -3.43 25.66
C ASN A 8 4.46 -4.73 24.84
N ASN A 9 4.80 -4.62 23.55
CA ASN A 9 4.87 -5.75 22.60
C ASN A 9 3.56 -6.55 22.45
N ALA A 10 2.41 -5.96 22.78
CA ALA A 10 1.09 -6.54 22.58
C ALA A 10 0.21 -5.61 21.73
N LEU A 11 -0.65 -6.19 20.90
CA LEU A 11 -1.67 -5.46 20.16
C LEU A 11 -2.88 -5.19 21.07
N ARG A 12 -3.40 -3.97 21.02
CA ARG A 12 -4.59 -3.56 21.77
C ARG A 12 -5.58 -2.85 20.86
N GLY A 13 -6.86 -2.98 21.20
CA GLY A 13 -7.95 -2.39 20.44
C GLY A 13 -8.10 -3.03 19.07
N GLY A 14 -8.27 -2.19 18.05
CA GLY A 14 -8.58 -2.60 16.69
C GLY A 14 -9.68 -1.72 16.12
N LYS A 15 -9.36 -0.94 15.09
CA LYS A 15 -10.36 -0.16 14.35
C LYS A 15 -10.13 -0.28 12.86
N VAL A 16 -11.20 -0.12 12.09
CA VAL A 16 -11.10 -0.03 10.64
C VAL A 16 -10.24 1.19 10.31
N PHE A 17 -9.13 0.95 9.62
CA PHE A 17 -8.26 1.99 9.08
C PHE A 17 -8.75 2.45 7.71
N ALA A 18 -9.04 1.50 6.82
CA ALA A 18 -9.55 1.78 5.48
C ALA A 18 -10.36 0.58 4.93
N ASP A 19 -11.44 0.87 4.21
CA ASP A 19 -12.27 -0.09 3.48
C ASP A 19 -11.87 -0.14 1.99
N PHE A 20 -11.81 -1.36 1.43
CA PHE A 20 -11.28 -1.60 0.09
C PHE A 20 -12.33 -2.03 -0.93
N LYS A 21 -13.62 -1.97 -0.59
CA LYS A 21 -14.69 -2.26 -1.55
C LYS A 21 -14.57 -1.36 -2.80
N PRO A 22 -14.95 -1.86 -3.99
CA PRO A 22 -15.44 -3.23 -4.25
C PRO A 22 -14.35 -4.30 -4.37
N GLY A 23 -13.06 -3.96 -4.18
CA GLY A 23 -11.94 -4.90 -4.28
C GLY A 23 -11.39 -5.36 -2.92
N PHE A 24 -10.20 -5.93 -2.97
CA PHE A 24 -9.45 -6.43 -1.82
C PHE A 24 -8.02 -5.90 -1.83
N THR A 25 -7.49 -5.67 -0.64
CA THR A 25 -6.09 -5.29 -0.44
C THR A 25 -5.26 -6.51 -0.11
N ASP A 26 -4.00 -6.50 -0.54
CA ASP A 26 -3.01 -7.53 -0.20
C ASP A 26 -1.80 -6.87 0.48
N GLY A 27 -0.62 -6.91 -0.14
CA GLY A 27 0.61 -6.37 0.45
C GLY A 27 0.55 -4.87 0.74
N ILE A 28 1.18 -4.49 1.86
CA ILE A 28 1.26 -3.09 2.33
C ILE A 28 2.69 -2.67 2.65
N ARG A 29 3.01 -1.39 2.46
CA ARG A 29 4.25 -0.75 2.93
C ARG A 29 3.96 0.66 3.44
N CYS A 30 4.82 1.17 4.31
CA CYS A 30 4.75 2.55 4.76
C CYS A 30 5.88 3.39 4.16
N ASP A 31 5.59 4.66 3.88
CA ASP A 31 6.61 5.67 3.63
C ASP A 31 7.01 6.41 4.92
N THR A 32 8.02 7.27 4.81
CA THR A 32 8.57 8.04 5.95
C THR A 32 7.60 9.07 6.54
N GLU A 33 6.52 9.41 5.84
CA GLU A 33 5.47 10.30 6.35
C GLU A 33 4.35 9.52 7.05
N GLY A 34 4.46 8.18 7.07
CA GLY A 34 3.48 7.29 7.69
C GLY A 34 2.30 6.95 6.78
N ASN A 35 2.34 7.33 5.49
CA ASN A 35 1.29 6.90 4.57
C ASN A 35 1.41 5.39 4.31
N VAL A 36 0.27 4.73 4.17
CA VAL A 36 0.15 3.29 3.95
C VAL A 36 -0.18 3.03 2.48
N TRP A 37 0.77 2.42 1.78
CA TRP A 37 0.68 2.04 0.38
C TRP A 37 0.21 0.58 0.30
N CYS A 38 -0.88 0.32 -0.40
CA CYS A 38 -1.59 -0.96 -0.37
C CYS A 38 -1.89 -1.44 -1.79
N GLY A 39 -1.44 -2.64 -2.14
CA GLY A 39 -1.87 -3.31 -3.38
C GLY A 39 -3.38 -3.52 -3.36
N TRP A 40 -4.04 -3.31 -4.49
CA TRP A 40 -5.50 -3.37 -4.64
C TRP A 40 -5.90 -4.05 -5.95
N GLY A 41 -7.04 -4.75 -5.91
CA GLY A 41 -7.65 -5.38 -7.09
C GLY A 41 -8.84 -6.26 -6.76
N TRP A 42 -9.20 -7.15 -7.70
CA TRP A 42 -10.33 -8.11 -7.64
C TRP A 42 -11.74 -7.48 -7.51
N GLY A 43 -11.88 -6.15 -7.61
CA GLY A 43 -13.16 -5.44 -7.63
C GLY A 43 -13.56 -4.92 -9.02
N GLY A 44 -12.87 -5.36 -10.08
CA GLY A 44 -12.97 -4.84 -11.44
C GLY A 44 -11.67 -4.19 -11.91
N VAL A 45 -11.54 -3.94 -13.22
CA VAL A 45 -10.31 -3.37 -13.81
C VAL A 45 -9.95 -2.02 -13.20
N ASP A 46 -10.95 -1.22 -12.83
CA ASP A 46 -10.77 0.08 -12.18
C ASP A 46 -10.28 -0.02 -10.73
N THR A 47 -10.07 -1.22 -10.21
CA THR A 47 -9.55 -1.46 -8.87
C THR A 47 -8.10 -1.93 -8.85
N ASN A 48 -7.52 -2.15 -10.03
CA ASN A 48 -6.18 -2.69 -10.17
C ASN A 48 -5.13 -1.60 -9.89
N GLY A 49 -4.26 -1.84 -8.91
CA GLY A 49 -3.12 -0.95 -8.65
C GLY A 49 -2.77 -0.80 -7.18
N VAL A 50 -2.35 0.39 -6.79
CA VAL A 50 -1.95 0.70 -5.42
C VAL A 50 -2.73 1.89 -4.88
N ARG A 51 -3.45 1.71 -3.78
CA ARG A 51 -4.02 2.84 -3.03
C ARG A 51 -3.03 3.34 -1.99
N VAL A 52 -3.01 4.64 -1.77
CA VAL A 52 -2.18 5.29 -0.74
C VAL A 52 -3.11 5.98 0.24
N HIS A 53 -3.00 5.61 1.50
CA HIS A 53 -3.79 6.16 2.58
C HIS A 53 -2.92 6.98 3.53
N ALA A 54 -3.40 8.14 3.95
CA ALA A 54 -2.78 8.94 5.01
C ALA A 54 -2.77 8.18 6.35
N PRO A 55 -1.95 8.57 7.35
CA PRO A 55 -1.90 7.92 8.66
C PRO A 55 -3.24 7.87 9.41
N ASN A 56 -4.19 8.74 9.04
CA ASN A 56 -5.54 8.77 9.62
C ASN A 56 -6.54 7.85 8.88
N GLY A 57 -6.18 7.26 7.75
CA GLY A 57 -7.01 6.38 6.93
C GLY A 57 -7.55 6.99 5.63
N ASP A 58 -7.43 8.31 5.45
CA ASP A 58 -7.96 9.01 4.27
C ASP A 58 -7.24 8.57 3.00
N LEU A 59 -7.98 8.34 1.91
CA LEU A 59 -7.40 8.01 0.62
C LEU A 59 -6.73 9.25 0.00
N LEU A 60 -5.41 9.19 -0.20
CA LEU A 60 -4.61 10.25 -0.81
C LEU A 60 -4.45 10.08 -2.31
N ALA A 61 -4.22 8.85 -2.76
CA ALA A 61 -3.92 8.57 -4.15
C ALA A 61 -4.29 7.14 -4.55
N PHE A 62 -4.48 6.96 -5.85
CA PHE A 62 -4.60 5.64 -6.47
C PHE A 62 -3.74 5.59 -7.73
N LEU A 63 -2.81 4.63 -7.74
CA LEU A 63 -1.91 4.36 -8.86
C LEU A 63 -2.45 3.18 -9.65
N HIS A 64 -3.12 3.46 -10.77
CA HIS A 64 -3.69 2.42 -11.62
C HIS A 64 -2.62 1.56 -12.29
N THR A 65 -2.87 0.25 -12.35
CA THR A 65 -2.11 -0.70 -13.16
C THR A 65 -3.07 -1.55 -14.01
N PRO A 66 -2.60 -2.15 -15.12
CA PRO A 66 -3.42 -3.07 -15.91
C PRO A 66 -3.86 -4.32 -15.14
N GLU A 67 -3.08 -4.74 -14.14
CA GLU A 67 -3.27 -5.96 -13.36
C GLU A 67 -3.42 -5.67 -11.86
N VAL A 68 -4.06 -6.58 -11.14
CA VAL A 68 -4.09 -6.57 -9.68
C VAL A 68 -2.68 -6.58 -9.10
N VAL A 69 -2.42 -5.78 -8.06
CA VAL A 69 -1.13 -5.75 -7.37
C VAL A 69 -1.22 -6.54 -6.07
N ALA A 70 -0.50 -7.66 -6.00
CA ALA A 70 -0.43 -8.50 -4.81
C ALA A 70 0.54 -7.95 -3.74
N ASN A 71 1.61 -7.28 -4.15
CA ASN A 71 2.60 -6.72 -3.22
C ASN A 71 3.36 -5.57 -3.86
N LEU A 72 4.07 -4.82 -3.01
CA LEU A 72 4.88 -3.69 -3.41
C LEU A 72 6.06 -3.47 -2.45
N CYS A 73 7.12 -2.84 -2.95
CA CYS A 73 8.21 -2.36 -2.11
C CYS A 73 8.86 -1.09 -2.68
N PHE A 74 9.41 -0.28 -1.79
CA PHE A 74 10.26 0.84 -2.17
C PHE A 74 11.69 0.34 -2.35
N GLY A 75 12.29 0.63 -3.49
CA GLY A 75 13.68 0.31 -3.79
C GLY A 75 14.40 1.46 -4.47
N GLY A 76 15.55 1.13 -5.07
CA GLY A 76 16.51 2.11 -5.58
C GLY A 76 17.32 2.77 -4.45
N THR A 77 18.42 3.41 -4.81
CA THR A 77 19.36 4.02 -3.83
C THR A 77 18.73 5.10 -2.96
N LYS A 78 17.71 5.79 -3.50
CA LYS A 78 16.95 6.83 -2.80
C LYS A 78 15.64 6.33 -2.17
N ARG A 79 15.34 5.02 -2.25
CA ARG A 79 14.09 4.41 -1.75
C ARG A 79 12.82 5.08 -2.28
N ASN A 80 12.88 5.58 -3.51
CA ASN A 80 11.80 6.32 -4.16
C ASN A 80 11.38 5.69 -5.51
N ARG A 81 11.79 4.44 -5.75
CA ARG A 81 11.28 3.63 -6.85
C ARG A 81 10.36 2.56 -6.29
N LEU A 82 9.07 2.70 -6.53
CA LEU A 82 8.07 1.73 -6.11
C LEU A 82 8.02 0.58 -7.12
N PHE A 83 8.31 -0.63 -6.67
CA PHE A 83 8.08 -1.87 -7.42
C PHE A 83 6.74 -2.46 -7.01
N MET A 84 5.98 -2.97 -7.97
CA MET A 84 4.64 -3.53 -7.77
C MET A 84 4.54 -4.87 -8.50
N THR A 85 4.14 -5.92 -7.80
CA THR A 85 3.97 -7.27 -8.36
C THR A 85 2.55 -7.40 -8.90
N GLY A 86 2.39 -7.14 -10.20
CA GLY A 86 1.20 -7.53 -10.93
C GLY A 86 1.15 -9.04 -11.11
N SER A 87 -0.03 -9.60 -11.38
CA SER A 87 -0.25 -11.04 -11.51
C SER A 87 0.81 -11.74 -12.40
N THR A 88 1.15 -11.16 -13.55
CA THR A 88 2.10 -11.73 -14.52
C THR A 88 3.29 -10.81 -14.83
N SER A 89 3.31 -9.61 -14.23
CA SER A 89 4.26 -8.54 -14.56
C SER A 89 4.81 -7.86 -13.31
N ILE A 90 5.99 -7.24 -13.44
CA ILE A 90 6.50 -6.29 -12.43
C ILE A 90 6.43 -4.88 -13.00
N TYR A 91 5.72 -3.99 -12.31
CA TYR A 91 5.68 -2.57 -12.62
C TYR A 91 6.65 -1.81 -11.73
N ALA A 92 7.20 -0.70 -12.24
CA ALA A 92 8.03 0.19 -11.44
C ALA A 92 7.76 1.65 -11.77
N LEU A 93 7.62 2.49 -10.73
CA LEU A 93 7.38 3.92 -10.86
C LEU A 93 8.28 4.69 -9.89
N TYR A 94 8.85 5.81 -10.35
CA TYR A 94 9.47 6.77 -9.44
C TYR A 94 8.40 7.63 -8.77
N VAL A 95 8.48 7.74 -7.45
CA VAL A 95 7.58 8.55 -6.63
C VAL A 95 8.39 9.56 -5.81
N ASN A 96 7.72 10.58 -5.28
CA ASN A 96 8.35 11.55 -4.39
C ASN A 96 8.42 11.04 -2.93
N ALA A 97 7.63 10.02 -2.58
CA ALA A 97 7.68 9.38 -1.28
C ALA A 97 8.98 8.56 -1.10
N VAL A 98 9.40 8.42 0.15
CA VAL A 98 10.58 7.63 0.55
C VAL A 98 10.13 6.46 1.44
N GLY A 99 10.50 5.23 1.11
CA GLY A 99 10.14 4.05 1.89
C GLY A 99 10.70 4.05 3.32
N ALA A 100 9.86 3.72 4.31
CA ALA A 100 10.22 3.76 5.73
C ALA A 100 11.26 2.71 6.16
N ALA A 101 11.14 1.48 5.64
CA ALA A 101 12.01 0.35 5.98
C ALA A 101 12.87 -0.08 4.78
N LEU A 102 14.02 -0.70 5.09
CA LEU A 102 14.75 -1.51 4.12
C LEU A 102 13.94 -2.80 3.92
N SER A 103 13.39 -2.99 2.72
CA SER A 103 12.76 -4.25 2.31
C SER A 103 13.79 -5.23 1.76
#